data_AF-A0A1M6FX49-F1
#
_entry.id   AF-A0A1M6FX49-F1
#
_cell.length_a   1.000
_cell.length_b   1.000
_cell.length_c   1.000
_cell.angle_alpha   90.00
_cell.angle_beta   90.00
_cell.angle_gamma   90.00
#
_symmetry.space_group_name_H-M   'P 1'
#
loop_
_entity.id
_entity.type
_entity.pdbx_description
1 polymer ?
#
loop_
_entity_poly.entity_id
_entity_poly.type
_entity_poly.pdbx_seq_one_letter_code
_entity_poly.pdbx_strand_id
1 'polypeptide(L)' 'MRLTKTLVASTAAIAFAGSAALAGGFADEIVEAPVVMVEPAAPAGSIPGWVIPAALAAALIAVAVSGDDSDD' A
#
# COMPACT_ATOMS: atom_id res chain seq x y z
N MET A 1 -14.61 -17.37 -19.10
CA MET A 1 -14.49 -16.09 -18.36
C MET A 1 -13.46 -16.13 -17.21
N ARG A 2 -12.95 -17.30 -16.78
CA ARG A 2 -11.98 -17.40 -15.66
C ARG A 2 -10.59 -16.84 -16.00
N LEU A 3 -10.07 -17.14 -17.20
CA LEU A 3 -8.77 -16.65 -17.69
C LEU A 3 -8.71 -15.13 -17.90
N THR A 4 -9.80 -14.53 -18.40
CA THR A 4 -9.89 -13.07 -18.54
C THR A 4 -9.94 -12.37 -17.18
N LYS A 5 -10.62 -12.96 -16.19
CA LYS A 5 -10.68 -12.43 -14.82
C LYS A 5 -9.31 -12.49 -14.12
N THR A 6 -8.54 -13.56 -14.30
CA THR A 6 -7.18 -13.67 -13.75
C THR A 6 -6.19 -12.70 -14.40
N LEU A 7 -6.29 -12.50 -15.72
CA LEU A 7 -5.42 -11.59 -16.46
C LEU A 7 -5.68 -10.11 -16.09
N VAL A 8 -6.95 -9.75 -15.91
CA VAL A 8 -7.34 -8.40 -15.46
C VAL A 8 -6.87 -8.16 -14.01
N ALA A 9 -7.02 -9.15 -13.12
CA ALA A 9 -6.56 -9.06 -11.74
C ALA A 9 -5.03 -8.88 -11.63
N SER A 10 -4.24 -9.63 -12.40
CA SER A 10 -2.78 -9.49 -12.40
C SER A 10 -2.32 -8.14 -12.94
N THR A 11 -3.01 -7.61 -13.96
CA THR A 11 -2.68 -6.31 -14.56
C THR A 11 -2.93 -5.17 -13.59
N ALA A 12 -4.02 -5.22 -12.83
CA ALA A 12 -4.34 -4.22 -11.81
C ALA A 12 -3.32 -4.21 -10.66
N ALA A 13 -2.85 -5.38 -10.23
CA ALA A 13 -1.85 -5.50 -9.17
C ALA A 13 -0.48 -4.90 -9.57
N ILE A 14 -0.04 -5.14 -10.81
CA ILE A 14 1.23 -4.61 -11.32
C ILE A 14 1.16 -3.09 -11.50
N ALA A 15 0.03 -2.57 -11.99
CA ALA A 15 -0.18 -1.13 -12.16
C ALA A 15 -0.12 -0.38 -10.81
N PHE A 16 -0.72 -0.94 -9.75
CA PHE A 16 -0.69 -0.34 -8.41
C PHE A 16 0.72 -0.35 -7.80
N ALA A 17 1.49 -1.43 -8.00
CA ALA A 17 2.88 -1.50 -7.54
C ALA A 17 3.80 -0.50 -8.26
N GLY A 18 3.52 -0.18 -9.54
CA GLY A 18 4.28 0.78 -10.33
C GLY A 18 4.10 2.25 -9.92
N SER A 19 2.95 2.62 -9.35
CA SER A 19 2.66 4.01 -8.95
C SER A 19 3.51 4.49 -7.76
N ALA A 20 4.08 3.60 -6.95
CA ALA A 20 4.96 3.96 -5.84
C ALA A 20 6.30 4.59 -6.29
N ALA A 21 6.69 4.41 -7.55
CA ALA A 21 7.96 4.91 -8.10
C ALA A 21 7.91 6.36 -8.63
N LEU A 22 6.72 6.98 -8.69
CA LEU A 22 6.51 8.30 -9.33
C LEU A 22 6.42 9.50 -8.36
N ALA A 23 6.63 9.31 -7.06
CA ALA A 23 6.44 10.35 -6.04
C ALA A 23 7.68 11.24 -5.76
N GLY A 24 8.60 11.41 -6.71
CA GLY A 24 9.88 12.11 -6.51
C GLY A 24 9.97 13.55 -7.04
N GLY A 25 8.89 14.14 -7.56
CA GLY A 25 8.97 15.34 -8.44
C GLY A 25 8.55 16.70 -7.86
N PHE A 26 8.10 16.80 -6.61
CA PHE A 26 7.58 18.06 -6.03
C PHE A 26 8.27 18.43 -4.71
N ALA A 27 9.59 18.43 -4.69
CA ALA A 27 10.35 18.96 -3.57
C ALA A 27 10.56 20.47 -3.76
N ASP A 28 10.07 21.27 -2.80
CA ASP A 28 10.29 22.72 -2.74
C ASP A 28 11.78 23.04 -2.49
N GLU A 29 12.28 24.16 -3.02
CA GLU A 29 13.69 24.55 -2.87
C GLU A 29 13.97 25.00 -1.43
N ILE A 30 14.95 24.35 -0.79
CA ILE A 30 15.24 24.61 0.64
C ILE A 30 16.04 25.91 0.78
N VAL A 31 15.37 26.98 1.24
CA VAL A 31 16.02 28.23 1.68
C VAL A 31 16.24 28.17 3.19
N GLU A 32 17.50 28.34 3.63
CA GLU A 32 17.88 28.13 5.03
C GLU A 32 17.53 29.34 5.93
N ALA A 33 16.58 29.13 6.83
CA ALA A 33 16.20 30.09 7.88
C ALA A 33 17.09 29.93 9.14
N PRO A 34 17.34 31.00 9.91
CA PRO A 34 18.22 30.96 11.08
C PRO A 34 17.85 29.84 12.06
N VAL A 35 18.84 29.00 12.36
CA VAL A 35 18.66 27.70 13.03
C VAL A 35 18.39 27.89 14.52
N VAL A 36 17.11 27.88 14.90
CA VAL A 36 16.70 27.64 16.28
C VAL A 36 16.68 26.12 16.48
N MET A 37 17.68 25.57 17.17
CA MET A 37 17.76 24.14 17.50
C MET A 37 16.64 23.77 18.48
N VAL A 38 15.51 23.34 17.95
CA VAL A 38 14.46 22.64 18.70
C VAL A 38 14.70 21.15 18.50
N GLU A 39 14.97 20.41 19.58
CA GLU A 39 15.04 18.95 19.54
C GLU A 39 13.72 18.42 18.95
N PRO A 40 13.74 17.75 17.79
CA PRO A 40 12.52 17.22 17.21
C PRO A 40 11.98 16.13 18.14
N ALA A 41 10.70 16.23 18.50
CA ALA A 41 10.02 15.17 19.23
C ALA A 41 10.18 13.84 18.46
N ALA A 42 10.50 12.76 19.19
CA ALA A 42 10.71 11.46 18.58
C ALA A 42 9.49 11.08 17.72
N PRO A 43 9.69 10.54 16.49
CA PRO A 43 8.60 10.16 15.63
C PRO A 43 7.71 9.13 16.34
N ALA A 44 6.39 9.30 16.21
CA ALA A 44 5.46 8.30 16.70
C ALA A 44 5.79 6.93 16.08
N GLY A 45 5.77 5.88 16.89
CA GLY A 45 6.09 4.53 16.45
C GLY A 45 5.21 4.10 15.26
N SER A 46 5.83 3.49 14.25
CA SER A 46 5.10 2.97 13.09
C SER A 46 4.46 1.61 13.40
N ILE A 47 3.39 1.27 12.68
CA ILE A 47 2.80 -0.07 12.74
C ILE A 47 3.80 -1.13 12.28
N PRO A 48 3.85 -2.31 12.92
CA PRO A 48 4.76 -3.38 12.53
C PRO A 48 4.64 -3.72 11.03
N GLY A 49 5.77 -3.87 10.33
CA GLY A 49 5.78 -4.09 8.88
C GLY A 49 5.04 -5.34 8.40
N TRP A 50 4.71 -6.27 9.29
CA TRP A 50 3.92 -7.46 8.99
C TRP A 50 2.40 -7.23 8.98
N VAL A 51 1.92 -6.11 9.55
CA VAL A 51 0.48 -5.82 9.67
C VAL A 51 -0.18 -5.70 8.30
N ILE A 52 0.45 -5.00 7.37
CA ILE A 52 -0.08 -4.81 6.02
C ILE A 52 -0.14 -6.15 5.25
N PRO A 53 0.95 -6.95 5.17
CA PRO A 53 0.89 -8.30 4.60
C PRO A 53 -0.15 -9.22 5.24
N ALA A 54 -0.29 -9.20 6.56
CA ALA A 54 -1.25 -10.05 7.27
C ALA A 54 -2.70 -9.64 6.98
N ALA A 55 -3.00 -8.34 6.95
CA ALA A 55 -4.31 -7.83 6.58
C ALA A 55 -4.69 -8.21 5.14
N LEU A 56 -3.75 -8.10 4.20
CA LEU A 56 -3.93 -8.54 2.82
C LEU A 56 -4.20 -10.04 2.72
N ALA A 57 -3.42 -10.88 3.42
CA ALA A 57 -3.63 -12.32 3.43
C ALA A 57 -5.02 -12.70 3.98
N ALA A 58 -5.43 -12.08 5.08
CA ALA A 58 -6.76 -12.30 5.67
C ALA A 58 -7.89 -11.88 4.71
N ALA A 59 -7.76 -10.74 4.04
CA ALA A 59 -8.74 -10.28 3.05
C ALA A 59 -8.84 -11.24 1.86
N LEU A 60 -7.72 -11.74 1.36
CA LEU A 60 -7.71 -12.71 0.25
C LEU A 60 -8.34 -14.05 0.65
N ILE A 61 -8.08 -14.53 1.88
CA ILE A 61 -8.70 -15.74 2.43
C ILE A 61 -10.22 -15.55 2.57
N ALA A 62 -10.67 -14.41 3.10
CA ALA A 62 -12.09 -14.11 3.24
C ALA A 62 -12.81 -14.10 1.88
N VAL A 63 -12.20 -13.49 0.86
CA VAL A 63 -12.73 -13.51 -0.51
C VAL A 63 -12.77 -14.92 -1.10
N ALA A 64 -11.76 -15.75 -0.81
CA ALA A 64 -11.72 -17.13 -1.29
C ALA A 64 -12.81 -18.02 -0.65
N VAL A 65 -13.09 -17.81 0.64
CA VAL A 65 -14.10 -18.58 1.39
C VAL A 65 -15.53 -18.10 1.09
N SER A 66 -15.77 -16.80 0.94
CA SER A 66 -17.10 -16.28 0.61
C SER A 66 -17.59 -16.65 -0.79
N GLY A 67 -16.74 -17.20 -1.67
CA GLY A 67 -17.12 -17.64 -3.01
C GLY A 67 -17.75 -19.03 -3.09
N ASP A 68 -17.83 -19.79 -1.98
CA ASP A 68 -18.37 -21.16 -1.92
C ASP A 68 -19.83 -21.21 -1.43
N ASP A 69 -20.32 -20.13 -0.80
CA ASP A 69 -21.65 -20.05 -0.15
C ASP A 69 -22.77 -19.52 -1.09
N SER A 70 -22.54 -19.47 -2.41
CA SER A 70 -23.47 -18.84 -3.39
C SER A 70 -23.97 -19.79 -4.49
N ASP A 71 -23.86 -21.10 -4.29
CA ASP A 71 -24.47 -22.12 -5.16
C ASP A 71 -25.74 -22.71 -4.50
N ASP A 72 -26.81 -21.91 -4.43
CA ASP A 72 -28.24 -22.34 -4.41
C ASP A 72 -29.10 -21.27 -5.11
#